data_AF-A0A8S3F1C1-F1
#
_entry.id   AF-A0A8S3F1C1-F1
#
_cell.length_a   1.000
_cell.length_b   1.000
_cell.length_c   1.000
_cell.angle_alpha   90.00
_cell.angle_beta   90.00
_cell.angle_gamma   90.00
#
_symmetry.space_group_name_H-M   'P 1'
#
loop_
_entity.id
_entity.type
_entity.pdbx_description
1 polymer ?
#
loop_
_entity_poly.entity_id
_entity_poly.type
_entity_poly.pdbx_seq_one_letter_code
_entity_poly.pdbx_strand_id
1 'polypeptide(L)'
;MPELVLDEKPKSSEQIDLEEAENALLGKDYKTARELLEKLVKLEVKVDDEESIRIKESAMLSLGKVFKETKDATALASLIKTNRSFLGLVSKAKAAKLVRTLVDLFLDMEAGTGEEVTLCQENIEWAKNENRTFLRQELE
;
A
#
# COMPACT_ATOMS: atom_id res chain seq x y z
N MET A 1 -9.46 -38.86 -23.20
CA MET A 1 -9.10 -38.20 -21.92
C MET A 1 -9.52 -36.75 -22.04
N PRO A 2 -10.49 -36.24 -21.27
CA PRO A 2 -10.72 -34.81 -21.20
C PRO A 2 -9.66 -34.17 -20.30
N GLU A 3 -9.00 -33.12 -20.81
CA GLU A 3 -8.15 -32.23 -20.03
C GLU A 3 -8.94 -31.69 -18.83
N LEU A 4 -8.32 -31.75 -17.64
CA LEU A 4 -8.73 -30.93 -16.50
C LEU A 4 -8.60 -29.47 -16.95
N VAL A 5 -9.72 -28.84 -17.31
CA VAL A 5 -9.82 -27.39 -17.28
C VAL A 5 -9.65 -27.01 -15.82
N LEU A 6 -8.47 -26.50 -15.49
CA LEU A 6 -8.23 -25.84 -14.22
C LEU A 6 -9.28 -24.74 -14.11
N ASP A 7 -10.14 -24.82 -13.09
CA ASP A 7 -11.04 -23.75 -12.67
C ASP A 7 -10.22 -22.48 -12.40
N GLU A 8 -9.93 -21.70 -13.45
CA GLU A 8 -9.51 -20.32 -13.32
C GLU A 8 -10.73 -19.59 -12.79
N LYS A 9 -10.83 -19.49 -11.45
CA LYS A 9 -11.79 -18.60 -10.82
C LYS A 9 -11.67 -17.24 -11.53
N PRO A 10 -12.78 -16.68 -12.04
CA PRO A 10 -12.71 -15.39 -12.71
C PRO A 10 -12.11 -14.37 -11.74
N LYS A 11 -11.05 -13.70 -12.18
CA LYS A 11 -10.42 -12.62 -11.40
C LYS A 11 -11.50 -11.59 -11.05
N SER A 12 -11.59 -11.23 -9.77
CA SER A 12 -12.49 -10.17 -9.30
C SER A 12 -12.17 -8.85 -10.01
N SER A 13 -13.15 -7.95 -10.13
CA SER A 13 -12.96 -6.67 -10.83
C SER A 13 -11.77 -5.88 -10.26
N GLU A 14 -11.56 -5.96 -8.95
CA GLU A 14 -10.47 -5.30 -8.23
C GLU A 14 -9.10 -5.92 -8.53
N GLN A 15 -9.06 -7.23 -8.79
CA GLN A 15 -7.85 -7.95 -9.19
C GLN A 15 -7.44 -7.58 -10.61
N ILE A 16 -8.40 -7.41 -11.51
CA ILE A 16 -8.17 -6.94 -12.88
C ILE A 16 -7.65 -5.50 -12.84
N ASP A 17 -8.31 -4.61 -12.10
CA ASP A 17 -7.88 -3.21 -11.92
C ASP A 17 -6.45 -3.13 -11.35
N LEU A 18 -6.09 -4.02 -10.41
CA LEU A 18 -4.75 -4.07 -9.84
C LEU A 18 -3.70 -4.51 -10.86
N GLU A 19 -3.97 -5.59 -11.60
CA GLU A 19 -3.07 -6.10 -12.64
C GLU A 19 -2.88 -5.08 -13.77
N GLU A 20 -3.94 -4.39 -14.17
CA GLU A 20 -3.87 -3.30 -15.15
C GLU A 20 -3.02 -2.15 -14.63
N ALA A 21 -3.18 -1.77 -13.37
CA ALA A 21 -2.37 -0.71 -12.76
C ALA A 21 -0.88 -1.09 -12.66
N GLU A 22 -0.56 -2.35 -12.35
CA GLU A 22 0.82 -2.85 -12.32
C GLU A 22 1.44 -2.87 -13.73
N ASN A 23 0.67 -3.27 -14.74
CA ASN A 23 1.10 -3.18 -16.14
C ASN A 23 1.33 -1.73 -16.59
N ALA A 24 0.44 -0.80 -16.20
CA ALA A 24 0.61 0.62 -16.46
C ALA A 24 1.88 1.17 -15.78
N LEU A 25 2.16 0.76 -14.54
CA LEU A 25 3.40 1.11 -13.83
C LEU A 25 4.64 0.60 -14.56
N LEU A 26 4.63 -0.64 -15.05
CA LEU A 26 5.72 -1.19 -15.88
C LEU A 26 5.88 -0.44 -17.21
N GLY A 27 4.77 -0.03 -17.81
CA GLY A 27 4.71 0.83 -18.99
C GLY A 27 5.10 2.29 -18.74
N LYS A 28 5.42 2.66 -17.49
CA LYS A 28 5.68 4.04 -17.03
C LYS A 28 4.48 4.99 -17.23
N ASP A 29 3.29 4.44 -17.36
CA ASP A 29 2.05 5.21 -17.30
C ASP A 29 1.63 5.38 -15.84
N TYR A 30 2.35 6.27 -15.17
CA TYR A 30 2.12 6.60 -13.76
C TYR A 30 0.75 7.25 -13.54
N LYS A 31 0.16 7.88 -14.57
CA LYS A 31 -1.14 8.54 -14.46
C LYS A 31 -2.25 7.50 -14.36
N THR A 32 -2.30 6.58 -15.33
CA THR A 32 -3.29 5.49 -15.34
C THR A 32 -3.11 4.60 -14.10
N ALA A 33 -1.86 4.24 -13.76
CA ALA A 33 -1.57 3.46 -12.57
C ALA A 33 -2.08 4.16 -11.30
N ARG A 34 -1.81 5.46 -11.13
CA ARG A 34 -2.29 6.24 -9.98
C ARG A 34 -3.81 6.23 -9.86
N GLU A 35 -4.53 6.49 -10.94
CA GLU A 35 -6.00 6.57 -10.92
C GLU A 35 -6.63 5.24 -10.52
N LEU A 36 -6.16 4.12 -11.08
CA LEU A 36 -6.63 2.78 -10.74
C LEU A 36 -6.30 2.41 -9.29
N LEU A 37 -5.07 2.67 -8.84
CA LEU A 37 -4.63 2.32 -7.50
C LEU A 37 -5.33 3.18 -6.44
N GLU A 38 -5.52 4.48 -6.68
CA GLU A 38 -6.27 5.35 -5.77
C GLU A 38 -7.73 4.88 -5.62
N LYS A 39 -8.35 4.41 -6.72
CA LYS A 39 -9.68 3.80 -6.67
C LYS A 39 -9.69 2.57 -5.78
N LEU A 40 -8.74 1.65 -5.96
CA LEU A 40 -8.62 0.42 -5.16
C LEU A 40 -8.37 0.70 -3.68
N VAL A 41 -7.49 1.64 -3.36
CA VAL A 41 -7.18 2.03 -1.98
C VAL A 41 -8.37 2.70 -1.28
N LYS A 42 -9.23 3.39 -2.03
CA LYS A 42 -10.47 4.00 -1.50
C LYS A 42 -11.58 2.97 -1.24
N LEU A 43 -11.48 1.74 -1.75
CA LEU A 43 -12.47 0.72 -1.48
C LEU A 43 -12.51 0.37 0.02
N GLU A 44 -13.73 0.33 0.57
CA GLU A 44 -13.95 -0.18 1.91
C GLU A 44 -13.84 -1.70 1.89
N VAL A 45 -12.90 -2.23 2.66
CA VAL A 45 -12.66 -3.66 2.77
C VAL A 45 -13.15 -4.14 4.12
N LYS A 46 -13.80 -5.30 4.16
CA LYS A 46 -14.26 -5.93 5.39
C LYS A 46 -13.17 -6.84 5.95
N VAL A 47 -13.22 -7.09 7.25
CA VAL A 47 -12.26 -7.96 7.95
C VAL A 47 -12.32 -9.42 7.48
N ASP A 48 -13.46 -9.87 6.97
CA ASP A 48 -13.66 -11.23 6.45
C ASP A 48 -13.23 -11.40 4.99
N ASP A 49 -12.97 -10.29 4.28
CA ASP A 49 -12.62 -10.32 2.87
C ASP A 49 -11.09 -10.31 2.67
N GLU A 50 -10.48 -11.48 2.89
CA GLU A 50 -9.03 -11.67 2.76
C GLU A 50 -8.50 -11.30 1.37
N GLU A 51 -9.31 -11.47 0.31
CA GLU A 51 -8.93 -11.12 -1.05
C GLU A 51 -8.84 -9.60 -1.22
N SER A 52 -9.88 -8.86 -0.85
CA SER A 52 -9.89 -7.39 -0.91
C SER A 52 -8.80 -6.79 -0.03
N ILE A 53 -8.54 -7.39 1.13
CA ILE A 53 -7.43 -6.98 2.00
C ILE A 53 -6.09 -7.12 1.26
N ARG A 54 -5.85 -8.25 0.58
CA ARG A 54 -4.62 -8.46 -0.21
C ARG A 54 -4.53 -7.51 -1.39
N ILE A 55 -5.63 -7.29 -2.11
CA ILE A 55 -5.66 -6.37 -3.25
C ILE A 55 -5.35 -4.95 -2.79
N LYS A 56 -5.97 -4.50 -1.69
CA LYS A 56 -5.72 -3.17 -1.13
C LYS A 56 -4.30 -3.02 -0.61
N GLU A 57 -3.74 -4.04 0.03
CA GLU A 57 -2.33 -4.08 0.47
C GLU A 57 -1.38 -3.90 -0.73
N SER A 58 -1.57 -4.69 -1.80
CA SER A 58 -0.79 -4.58 -3.03
C SER A 58 -1.00 -3.23 -3.73
N ALA A 59 -2.24 -2.74 -3.79
CA ALA A 59 -2.56 -1.45 -4.39
C ALA A 59 -1.86 -0.30 -3.66
N MET A 60 -1.84 -0.31 -2.32
CA MET A 60 -1.10 0.67 -1.53
C MET A 60 0.40 0.63 -1.84
N LEU A 61 0.99 -0.56 -1.93
CA LEU A 61 2.41 -0.71 -2.21
C LEU A 61 2.76 -0.21 -3.62
N SER A 62 1.97 -0.59 -4.62
CA SER A 62 2.14 -0.14 -6.00
C SER A 62 1.92 1.36 -6.14
N LEU A 63 0.95 1.93 -5.42
CA LEU A 63 0.71 3.38 -5.40
C LEU A 63 1.88 4.12 -4.75
N GLY A 64 2.48 3.53 -3.71
CA GLY A 64 3.70 4.06 -3.11
C GLY A 64 4.88 4.10 -4.08
N LYS A 65 5.03 3.08 -4.93
CA LYS A 65 6.02 3.08 -6.00
C LYS A 65 5.73 4.15 -7.05
N VAL A 66 4.47 4.33 -7.45
CA VAL A 66 4.07 5.41 -8.37
C VAL A 66 4.49 6.76 -7.80
N PHE A 67 4.18 7.04 -6.53
CA PHE A 67 4.57 8.30 -5.89
C PHE A 67 6.08 8.48 -5.79
N LYS A 68 6.83 7.40 -5.52
CA LYS A 68 8.30 7.43 -5.58
C LYS A 68 8.82 7.83 -6.95
N GLU A 69 8.31 7.19 -8.00
CA GLU A 69 8.70 7.45 -9.38
C GLU A 69 8.32 8.87 -9.84
N THR A 70 7.17 9.38 -9.40
CA THR A 70 6.72 10.75 -9.68
C THR A 70 7.30 11.79 -8.72
N LYS A 71 8.12 11.38 -7.73
CA LYS A 71 8.66 12.22 -6.66
C LYS A 71 7.60 13.00 -5.87
N ASP A 72 6.43 12.39 -5.67
CA ASP A 72 5.29 12.98 -4.96
C ASP A 72 5.31 12.56 -3.48
N ALA A 73 6.25 13.13 -2.72
CA ALA A 73 6.43 12.82 -1.31
C ALA A 73 5.18 13.11 -0.48
N THR A 74 4.54 14.27 -0.71
CA THR A 74 3.33 14.67 0.02
C THR A 74 2.18 13.66 -0.19
N ALA A 75 1.98 13.16 -1.42
CA ALA A 75 0.98 12.13 -1.66
C ALA A 75 1.31 10.81 -0.95
N LEU A 76 2.59 10.41 -0.93
CA LEU A 76 3.01 9.19 -0.22
C LEU A 76 2.81 9.29 1.31
N ALA A 77 3.16 10.44 1.89
CA ALA A 77 2.90 10.70 3.32
C ALA A 77 1.39 10.64 3.62
N SER A 78 0.58 11.27 2.78
CA SER A 78 -0.89 11.25 2.90
C SER A 78 -1.46 9.83 2.78
N LEU A 79 -0.92 9.01 1.87
CA LEU A 79 -1.32 7.61 1.68
C LEU A 79 -1.15 6.80 2.96
N ILE A 80 -0.01 6.93 3.64
CA ILE A 80 0.27 6.22 4.90
C ILE A 80 -0.72 6.67 5.99
N LYS A 81 -0.97 7.98 6.12
CA LYS A 81 -1.87 8.54 7.13
C LYS A 81 -3.32 8.10 6.93
N THR A 82 -3.83 8.21 5.71
CA THR A 82 -5.23 7.90 5.37
C THR A 82 -5.56 6.42 5.49
N ASN A 83 -4.57 5.55 5.32
CA ASN A 83 -4.76 4.10 5.39
C ASN A 83 -4.48 3.48 6.77
N ARG A 84 -4.23 4.28 7.82
CA ARG A 84 -4.06 3.77 9.19
C ARG A 84 -5.24 2.94 9.68
N SER A 85 -6.46 3.30 9.30
CA SER A 85 -7.66 2.51 9.62
C SER A 85 -7.64 1.12 8.96
N PHE A 86 -7.18 1.03 7.71
CA PHE A 86 -7.00 -0.25 7.02
C PHE A 86 -5.90 -1.10 7.67
N LEU A 87 -4.81 -0.46 8.11
CA LEU A 87 -3.74 -1.15 8.81
C LEU A 87 -4.18 -1.80 10.13
N GLY A 88 -5.32 -1.38 10.71
CA GLY A 88 -5.96 -2.03 11.86
C GLY A 88 -6.71 -3.33 11.51
N LEU A 89 -7.07 -3.52 10.24
CA LEU A 89 -7.80 -4.70 9.75
C LEU A 89 -6.86 -5.87 9.40
N VAL A 90 -5.60 -5.57 9.04
CA VAL A 90 -4.57 -6.57 8.74
C VAL A 90 -3.80 -6.99 10.00
N SER A 91 -3.14 -8.15 9.93
CA SER A 91 -2.28 -8.61 11.03
C SER A 91 -1.13 -7.64 11.31
N LYS A 92 -0.70 -7.58 12.58
CA LYS A 92 0.39 -6.68 13.02
C LYS A 92 1.65 -6.83 12.17
N ALA A 93 2.00 -8.06 11.77
CA ALA A 93 3.17 -8.35 10.94
C ALA A 93 3.04 -7.77 9.52
N LYS A 94 1.88 -7.96 8.87
CA LYS A 94 1.63 -7.43 7.52
C LYS A 94 1.64 -5.91 7.51
N ALA A 95 0.92 -5.31 8.45
CA ALA A 95 0.86 -3.87 8.57
C ALA A 95 2.24 -3.24 8.85
N ALA A 96 3.04 -3.86 9.73
CA ALA A 96 4.40 -3.43 9.99
C ALA A 96 5.24 -3.44 8.72
N LYS A 97 5.20 -4.54 7.96
CA LYS A 97 5.90 -4.68 6.69
C LYS A 97 5.46 -3.65 5.65
N LEU A 98 4.14 -3.40 5.53
CA LEU A 98 3.59 -2.43 4.58
C LEU A 98 4.03 -1.00 4.93
N VAL A 99 3.84 -0.59 6.19
CA VAL A 99 4.25 0.74 6.66
C VAL A 99 5.74 0.95 6.48
N ARG A 100 6.56 -0.04 6.88
CA ARG A 100 8.01 0.02 6.69
C ARG A 100 8.38 0.23 5.23
N THR A 101 7.83 -0.59 4.33
CA THR A 101 8.12 -0.45 2.90
C THR A 101 7.72 0.93 2.37
N LEU A 102 6.57 1.47 2.78
CA LEU A 102 6.13 2.80 2.36
C LEU A 102 7.01 3.92 2.92
N VAL A 103 7.46 3.80 4.17
CA VAL A 103 8.41 4.74 4.77
C VAL A 103 9.78 4.65 4.09
N ASP A 104 10.28 3.45 3.81
CA ASP A 104 11.54 3.24 3.08
C ASP A 104 11.46 3.89 1.68
N LEU A 105 10.35 3.70 0.95
CA LEU A 105 10.10 4.36 -0.33
C LEU A 105 10.07 5.89 -0.21
N PHE A 106 9.57 6.41 0.92
CA PHE A 106 9.52 7.84 1.21
C PHE A 106 10.91 8.41 1.49
N LEU A 107 11.70 7.73 2.32
CA LEU A 107 13.07 8.13 2.65
C LEU A 107 14.00 8.05 1.44
N ASP A 108 13.82 7.04 0.58
CA ASP A 108 14.57 6.87 -0.67
C ASP A 108 14.37 8.01 -1.68
N MET A 109 13.30 8.81 -1.56
CA MET A 109 13.07 9.92 -2.49
C MET A 109 14.00 11.12 -2.25
N GLU A 110 14.67 11.19 -1.08
CA GLU A 110 15.45 12.35 -0.63
C GLU A 110 14.73 13.67 -0.93
N ALA A 111 13.42 13.71 -0.65
CA ALA A 111 12.55 14.79 -1.12
C ALA A 111 12.92 16.14 -0.48
N GLY A 112 13.68 16.12 0.64
CA GLY A 112 14.18 17.33 1.29
C GLY A 112 13.07 18.24 1.81
N THR A 113 11.85 17.71 1.96
CA THR A 113 10.66 18.48 2.36
C THR A 113 10.65 18.77 3.86
N GLY A 114 11.52 18.11 4.64
CA GLY A 114 11.49 18.16 6.10
C GLY A 114 10.31 17.40 6.73
N GLU A 115 9.44 16.78 5.90
CA GLU A 115 8.32 15.96 6.37
C GLU A 115 8.77 14.56 6.82
N GLU A 116 10.00 14.14 6.49
CA GLU A 116 10.58 12.83 6.82
C GLU A 116 10.58 12.57 8.33
N VAL A 117 11.05 13.54 9.10
CA VAL A 117 11.10 13.43 10.56
C VAL A 117 9.68 13.37 11.14
N THR A 118 8.79 14.22 10.66
CA THR A 118 7.39 14.27 11.11
C THR A 118 6.66 12.96 10.81
N LEU A 119 6.81 12.43 9.59
CA LEU A 119 6.16 11.19 9.18
C LEU A 119 6.67 9.99 9.98
N CYS A 120 7.99 9.91 10.22
CA CYS A 120 8.57 8.88 11.08
C CYS A 120 8.03 8.98 12.51
N GLN A 121 8.01 10.19 13.10
CA GLN A 121 7.47 10.40 14.44
C GLN A 121 5.99 10.00 14.55
N GLU A 122 5.16 10.41 13.60
CA GLU A 122 3.74 10.05 13.60
C GLU A 122 3.53 8.54 13.44
N ASN A 123 4.37 7.85 12.66
CA ASN A 123 4.30 6.40 12.49
C ASN A 123 4.79 5.66 13.76
N ILE A 124 5.80 6.18 14.45
CA ILE A 124 6.24 5.68 15.77
C ILE A 124 5.11 5.83 16.80
N GLU A 125 4.45 6.99 16.86
CA GLU A 125 3.32 7.23 17.76
C GLU A 125 2.15 6.31 17.48
N TRP A 126 1.80 6.13 16.20
CA TRP A 126 0.76 5.18 15.82
C TRP A 126 1.15 3.74 16.18
N ALA A 127 2.39 3.32 15.93
CA ALA A 127 2.88 2.01 16.33
C ALA A 127 2.85 1.79 17.85
N LYS A 128 3.12 2.84 18.65
CA LYS A 128 2.96 2.83 20.11
C LYS A 128 1.50 2.63 20.52
N ASN A 129 0.57 3.40 19.94
CA ASN A 129 -0.85 3.34 20.28
C ASN A 129 -1.49 1.97 19.94
N GLU A 130 -1.05 1.34 18.87
CA GLU A 130 -1.54 0.03 18.44
C GLU A 130 -0.90 -1.17 19.18
N ASN A 131 -0.07 -0.94 20.20
CA ASN A 131 0.73 -1.99 20.86
C ASN A 131 1.51 -2.85 19.83
N ARG A 132 2.15 -2.18 18.86
CA ARG A 132 2.98 -2.79 17.81
C ARG A 132 4.45 -2.61 18.14
N THR A 133 4.87 -3.24 19.25
CA THR A 133 6.22 -3.12 19.82
C THR A 133 7.34 -3.40 18.81
N PHE A 134 7.13 -4.36 17.91
CA PHE A 134 8.08 -4.68 16.84
C PHE A 134 8.22 -3.56 15.79
N LEU A 135 7.10 -3.01 15.32
CA LEU A 135 7.13 -1.91 14.34
C LEU A 135 7.82 -0.67 14.92
N ARG A 136 7.59 -0.41 16.22
CA ARG A 136 8.28 0.68 16.91
C ARG A 136 9.80 0.49 16.92
N GLN A 137 10.30 -0.71 17.25
CA GLN A 137 11.73 -0.98 17.28
C GLN A 137 12.39 -0.87 15.90
N GLU A 138 11.66 -1.11 14.81
CA GLU A 138 12.20 -0.95 13.46
C GLU A 138 12.22 0.50 12.98
N LEU A 139 11.45 1.39 13.61
CA LEU A 139 11.33 2.81 13.24
C LEU A 139 12.10 3.75 14.19
N GLU A 140 12.59 3.24 15.33
CA GLU A 140 13.40 3.95 16.35
C GLU A 140 14.89 3.91 15.99
#